data_AF-A0A2D7Q8W4-F1
#
_entry.id   AF-A0A2D7Q8W4-F1
#
_cell.length_a   1.000
_cell.length_b   1.000
_cell.length_c   1.000
_cell.angle_alpha   90.00
_cell.angle_beta   90.00
_cell.angle_gamma   90.00
#
_symmetry.space_group_name_H-M   'P 1'
#
loop_
_entity.id
_entity.type
_entity.pdbx_description
1 polymer ?
#
loop_
_entity_poly.entity_id
_entity_poly.type
_entity_poly.pdbx_seq_one_letter_code
_entity_poly.pdbx_strand_id
1 'polypeptide(L)'
;MKLRLFIIILIILTVSINKASSNEPFVVLDYNQGSGRDGKLNKENIFVKNQGYSVKHKIKNGESLSDILKKYYGNSGLNMRIIEVSLIEINKHAFVRKNPNYMFAGKTLTIPSINQIMNLVKNKKNYSSTQSSRREHIYFFSP
;
A
#
# COMPACT_ATOMS: atom_id res chain seq x y z
N MET A 1 -58.96 -17.82 40.53
CA MET A 1 -58.66 -17.13 39.25
C MET A 1 -57.41 -16.25 39.28
N LYS A 2 -57.16 -15.46 40.34
CA LYS A 2 -56.07 -14.47 40.38
C LYS A 2 -54.64 -15.05 40.21
N LEU A 3 -54.33 -16.20 40.81
CA LEU A 3 -53.00 -16.83 40.73
C LEU A 3 -52.66 -17.35 39.31
N ARG A 4 -53.65 -17.92 38.61
CA ARG A 4 -53.46 -18.39 37.22
C ARG A 4 -53.25 -17.23 36.27
N LEU A 5 -53.96 -16.12 36.48
CA LEU A 5 -53.79 -14.90 35.69
C LEU A 5 -52.38 -14.29 35.89
N PHE A 6 -51.89 -14.29 37.14
CA PHE A 6 -50.54 -13.82 37.46
C PHE A 6 -49.44 -14.65 36.78
N ILE A 7 -49.57 -15.98 36.78
CA ILE A 7 -48.61 -16.89 36.12
C ILE A 7 -48.59 -16.66 34.60
N ILE A 8 -49.75 -16.47 33.98
CA ILE A 8 -49.85 -16.19 32.53
C ILE A 8 -49.15 -14.87 32.18
N ILE A 9 -49.36 -13.82 32.99
CA ILE A 9 -48.70 -12.51 32.78
C ILE A 9 -47.17 -12.64 32.90
N LEU A 10 -46.69 -13.41 33.88
CA LEU A 10 -45.26 -13.64 34.06
C LEU A 10 -44.62 -14.36 32.86
N ILE A 11 -45.32 -15.35 32.29
CA ILE A 11 -44.85 -16.10 31.11
C ILE A 11 -44.82 -15.20 29.86
N ILE A 12 -45.79 -14.30 29.69
CA ILE A 12 -45.81 -13.37 28.55
C ILE A 12 -44.65 -12.36 28.63
N LEU A 13 -44.32 -11.91 29.85
CA LEU A 13 -43.24 -10.96 30.07
C LEU A 13 -41.86 -11.56 29.72
N THR A 14 -41.62 -12.84 30.02
CA THR A 14 -40.32 -13.49 29.74
C THR A 14 -40.10 -13.80 28.25
N VAL A 15 -41.16 -14.04 27.48
CA VAL A 15 -41.06 -14.27 26.02
C VAL A 15 -40.60 -13.01 25.29
N SER A 16 -40.95 -11.82 25.80
CA SER A 16 -40.71 -10.53 25.14
C SER A 16 -39.25 -10.03 25.18
N ILE A 17 -38.37 -10.64 25.98
CA ILE A 17 -36.98 -10.19 26.18
C ILE A 17 -36.01 -10.79 25.14
N ASN A 18 -36.43 -11.80 24.36
CA ASN A 18 -35.54 -12.59 23.52
C ASN A 18 -35.17 -11.98 22.14
N LYS A 19 -35.31 -10.66 21.94
CA LYS A 19 -34.99 -10.01 20.66
C LYS A 19 -34.11 -8.77 20.80
N ALA A 20 -32.98 -8.90 21.48
CA ALA A 20 -31.89 -7.93 21.36
C ALA A 20 -30.82 -8.51 20.41
N SER A 21 -30.78 -8.03 19.17
CA SER A 21 -29.70 -8.31 18.23
C SER A 21 -28.90 -7.02 18.06
N SER A 22 -27.66 -7.01 18.54
CA SER A 22 -26.75 -5.87 18.34
C SER A 22 -26.06 -6.01 17.00
N ASN A 23 -26.40 -5.13 16.05
CA ASN A 23 -25.73 -5.00 14.75
C ASN A 23 -24.64 -3.93 14.83
N GLU A 24 -23.65 -4.14 15.69
CA GLU A 24 -22.52 -3.23 15.78
C GLU A 24 -21.57 -3.42 14.59
N PRO A 25 -21.20 -2.33 13.88
CA PRO A 25 -20.23 -2.42 12.80
C PRO A 25 -18.86 -2.74 13.39
N PHE A 26 -18.23 -3.81 12.90
CA PHE A 26 -16.84 -4.10 13.24
C PHE A 26 -15.91 -3.42 12.24
N VAL A 27 -14.91 -2.69 12.75
CA VAL A 27 -13.86 -2.12 11.92
C VAL A 27 -12.81 -3.19 11.70
N VAL A 28 -12.69 -3.69 10.47
CA VAL A 28 -11.53 -4.48 10.06
C VAL A 28 -10.38 -3.52 9.87
N LEU A 29 -9.40 -3.57 10.77
CA LEU A 29 -8.10 -2.98 10.51
C LEU A 29 -7.39 -3.87 9.49
N ASP A 30 -7.38 -3.43 8.23
CA ASP A 30 -6.46 -4.00 7.25
C ASP A 30 -5.04 -3.58 7.65
N TYR A 31 -4.36 -4.46 8.38
CA TYR A 31 -2.92 -4.37 8.51
C TYR A 31 -2.38 -4.69 7.12
N ASN A 32 -1.98 -3.65 6.39
CA ASN A 32 -1.20 -3.75 5.16
C ASN A 32 0.12 -4.48 5.47
N GLN A 33 0.02 -5.79 5.61
CA GLN A 33 1.11 -6.73 5.71
C GLN A 33 1.58 -6.91 4.28
N GLY A 34 2.29 -5.87 3.79
CA GLY A 34 2.97 -5.91 2.52
C GLY A 34 3.87 -7.13 2.47
N SER A 35 3.36 -8.21 1.86
CA SER A 35 4.05 -9.46 1.60
C SER A 35 4.86 -9.99 2.79
N GLY A 36 4.18 -10.69 3.70
CA GLY A 36 4.83 -11.69 4.55
C GLY A 36 5.55 -12.72 3.68
N ARG A 37 6.84 -12.50 3.47
CA ARG A 37 7.80 -13.55 3.15
C ARG A 37 8.69 -13.65 4.38
N ASP A 38 8.78 -14.83 4.96
CA ASP A 38 9.72 -15.24 6.03
C ASP A 38 11.18 -15.10 5.59
N GLY A 39 11.55 -13.92 5.14
CA GLY A 39 12.88 -13.55 4.70
C GLY A 39 13.52 -12.77 5.82
N LYS A 40 14.43 -13.40 6.55
CA LYS A 40 15.32 -12.73 7.50
C LYS A 40 15.83 -11.42 6.87
N LEU A 41 15.70 -10.31 7.60
CA LEU A 41 16.18 -9.00 7.15
C LEU A 41 17.66 -9.11 6.76
N ASN A 42 17.98 -8.68 5.54
CA ASN A 42 19.33 -8.66 5.01
C ASN A 42 20.04 -7.39 5.49
N LYS A 43 20.57 -7.44 6.71
CA LYS A 43 21.39 -6.36 7.28
C LYS A 43 22.67 -6.10 6.49
N GLU A 44 23.12 -7.06 5.69
CA GLU A 44 24.31 -6.95 4.86
C GLU A 44 24.06 -6.34 3.48
N ASN A 45 22.83 -5.91 3.19
CA ASN A 45 22.52 -5.24 1.94
C ASN A 45 23.34 -3.94 1.79
N ILE A 46 24.13 -3.84 0.72
CA ILE A 46 25.04 -2.72 0.47
C ILE A 46 24.35 -1.36 0.35
N PHE A 47 23.09 -1.31 -0.10
CA PHE A 47 22.32 -0.06 -0.17
C PHE A 47 21.92 0.45 1.21
N VAL A 48 21.73 -0.47 2.17
CA VAL A 48 21.45 -0.12 3.58
C VAL A 48 22.74 0.29 4.29
N LYS A 49 23.83 -0.45 4.07
CA LYS A 49 25.15 -0.16 4.69
C LYS A 49 25.77 1.13 4.17
N ASN A 50 25.65 1.38 2.87
CA ASN A 50 26.17 2.57 2.21
C ASN A 50 25.02 3.30 1.50
N GLN A 51 24.45 4.28 2.19
CA GLN A 51 23.31 5.06 1.71
C GLN A 51 23.62 5.91 0.46
N GLY A 52 24.90 6.06 0.10
CA GLY A 52 25.37 6.72 -1.12
C GLY A 52 25.65 5.76 -2.29
N TYR A 53 25.56 4.45 -2.08
CA TYR A 53 25.86 3.45 -3.11
C TYR A 53 24.81 3.45 -4.23
N SER A 54 25.26 3.51 -5.48
CA SER A 54 24.44 3.41 -6.68
C SER A 54 25.17 2.58 -7.73
N VAL A 55 24.42 1.85 -8.55
CA VAL A 55 24.98 0.95 -9.57
C VAL A 55 24.15 0.98 -10.84
N LYS A 56 24.78 0.69 -11.99
CA LYS A 56 24.09 0.54 -13.27
C LYS A 56 23.77 -0.94 -13.53
N HIS A 57 22.54 -1.24 -13.94
CA HIS A 57 22.06 -2.57 -14.28
C HIS A 57 21.57 -2.59 -15.72
N LYS A 58 22.04 -3.54 -16.54
CA LYS A 58 21.51 -3.73 -17.90
C LYS A 58 20.33 -4.69 -17.86
N ILE A 59 19.18 -4.23 -18.32
CA ILE A 59 17.93 -5.01 -18.32
C ILE A 59 18.08 -6.19 -19.28
N LYS A 60 17.87 -7.40 -18.77
CA LYS A 60 17.89 -8.63 -19.59
C LYS A 60 16.55 -8.82 -20.29
N ASN A 61 16.55 -9.62 -21.37
CA ASN A 61 15.30 -9.99 -22.03
C ASN A 61 14.42 -10.80 -21.06
N GLY A 62 13.15 -10.42 -20.93
CA GLY A 62 12.20 -11.05 -20.00
C GLY A 62 12.39 -10.73 -18.50
N GLU A 63 13.35 -9.88 -18.13
CA GLU A 63 13.54 -9.49 -16.72
C GLU A 63 12.48 -8.49 -16.26
N SER A 64 11.82 -8.76 -15.13
CA SER A 64 10.78 -7.89 -14.58
C SER A 64 11.35 -6.84 -13.62
N LEU A 65 10.59 -5.77 -13.39
CA LEU A 65 10.94 -4.75 -12.40
C LEU A 65 11.04 -5.35 -11.00
N SER A 66 10.13 -6.27 -10.67
CA SER A 66 10.11 -7.00 -9.40
C SER A 66 11.39 -7.83 -9.18
N ASP A 67 11.92 -8.46 -10.22
CA ASP A 67 13.17 -9.23 -10.14
C ASP A 67 14.36 -8.30 -9.83
N ILE A 68 14.42 -7.15 -10.50
CA ILE A 68 15.44 -6.14 -10.28
C ILE A 68 15.35 -5.61 -8.84
N LEU A 69 14.15 -5.25 -8.39
CA LEU A 69 13.94 -4.75 -7.02
C LEU A 69 14.32 -5.78 -5.97
N LYS A 70 13.91 -7.04 -6.16
CA LYS A 70 14.29 -8.13 -5.26
C LYS A 70 15.79 -8.37 -5.24
N LYS A 71 16.46 -8.27 -6.39
CA LYS A 71 17.91 -8.45 -6.50
C LYS A 71 18.70 -7.39 -5.72
N TYR A 72 18.31 -6.12 -5.83
CA TYR A 72 19.08 -5.01 -5.23
C TYR A 72 18.61 -4.62 -3.83
N TYR A 73 17.30 -4.61 -3.59
CA TYR A 73 16.70 -4.14 -2.34
C TYR A 73 15.96 -5.24 -1.56
N GLY A 74 15.96 -6.48 -2.05
CA GLY A 74 15.30 -7.60 -1.38
C GLY A 74 15.72 -7.72 0.08
N ASN A 75 14.74 -7.90 0.96
CA ASN A 75 14.90 -8.07 2.40
C ASN A 75 15.66 -6.93 3.10
N SER A 76 15.84 -5.76 2.47
CA SER A 76 16.53 -4.61 3.06
C SER A 76 15.74 -3.93 4.19
N GLY A 77 14.45 -4.23 4.32
CA GLY A 77 13.52 -3.53 5.21
C GLY A 77 13.03 -2.18 4.65
N LEU A 78 13.45 -1.81 3.44
CA LEU A 78 12.98 -0.59 2.77
C LEU A 78 11.54 -0.75 2.27
N ASN A 79 10.80 0.35 2.20
CA ASN A 79 9.47 0.36 1.60
C ASN A 79 9.56 0.19 0.08
N MET A 80 9.28 -1.01 -0.42
CA MET A 80 9.42 -1.36 -1.84
C MET A 80 8.60 -0.47 -2.76
N ARG A 81 7.44 0.04 -2.32
CA ARG A 81 6.62 0.93 -3.14
C ARG A 81 7.32 2.25 -3.42
N ILE A 82 8.00 2.81 -2.40
CA ILE A 82 8.78 4.04 -2.55
C ILE A 82 9.98 3.79 -3.47
N ILE A 83 10.66 2.65 -3.31
CA ILE A 83 11.80 2.28 -4.16
C ILE A 83 11.34 2.15 -5.63
N GLU A 84 10.26 1.41 -5.87
CA GLU A 84 9.71 1.18 -7.21
C GLU A 84 9.39 2.51 -7.92
N VAL A 85 8.61 3.38 -7.28
CA VAL A 85 8.23 4.69 -7.87
C VAL A 85 9.46 5.54 -8.13
N SER A 86 10.43 5.56 -7.21
CA SER A 86 11.66 6.34 -7.37
C SER A 86 12.53 5.80 -8.51
N LEU A 87 12.61 4.48 -8.65
CA LEU A 87 13.38 3.83 -9.72
C LEU A 87 12.80 4.16 -11.10
N ILE A 88 11.47 4.16 -11.23
CA ILE A 88 10.77 4.55 -12.46
C ILE A 88 11.01 6.02 -12.77
N GLU A 89 10.89 6.89 -11.77
CA GLU A 89 11.03 8.34 -11.95
C GLU A 89 12.45 8.75 -12.36
N ILE A 90 13.47 8.09 -11.82
CA ILE A 90 14.88 8.30 -12.17
C ILE A 90 15.21 7.74 -13.55
N ASN A 91 14.54 6.66 -13.98
CA ASN A 91 14.87 5.94 -15.19
C ASN A 91 13.74 5.94 -16.24
N LYS A 92 13.04 7.06 -16.42
CA LYS A 92 11.91 7.17 -17.36
C LYS A 92 12.21 6.65 -18.76
N HIS A 93 13.45 6.75 -19.23
CA HIS A 93 13.91 6.29 -20.54
C HIS A 93 13.92 4.75 -20.69
N ALA A 94 13.92 4.01 -19.59
CA ALA A 94 13.93 2.55 -19.58
C ALA A 94 12.52 1.92 -19.59
N PHE A 95 11.48 2.73 -19.37
CA PHE A 95 10.09 2.29 -19.27
C PHE A 95 9.24 2.78 -20.43
N VAL A 96 8.39 1.91 -20.98
CA VAL A 96 7.41 2.28 -21.99
C VAL A 96 6.32 3.11 -21.31
N ARG A 97 6.18 4.39 -21.69
CA ARG A 97 5.16 5.31 -21.14
C ARG A 97 5.16 5.37 -19.60
N LYS A 98 6.33 5.20 -18.95
CA LYS A 98 6.48 5.12 -17.49
C LYS A 98 5.68 3.99 -16.81
N ASN A 99 5.30 2.95 -17.55
CA ASN A 99 4.58 1.81 -17.00
C ASN A 99 5.57 0.82 -16.37
N PRO A 100 5.47 0.49 -15.07
CA PRO A 100 6.36 -0.45 -14.39
C PRO A 100 6.39 -1.85 -15.02
N ASN A 101 5.30 -2.26 -15.67
CA ASN A 101 5.17 -3.59 -16.27
C ASN A 101 5.84 -3.70 -17.65
N TYR A 102 6.28 -2.59 -18.24
CA TYR A 102 6.87 -2.56 -19.58
C TYR A 102 8.22 -1.86 -19.58
N MET A 103 9.28 -2.65 -19.65
CA MET A 103 10.67 -2.19 -19.72
C MET A 103 11.32 -2.54 -21.07
N PHE A 104 12.19 -1.67 -21.56
CA PHE A 104 12.99 -1.94 -22.75
C PHE A 104 14.19 -2.83 -22.40
N ALA A 105 14.24 -4.03 -22.98
CA ALA A 105 15.40 -4.91 -22.86
C ALA A 105 16.68 -4.24 -23.41
N GLY A 106 17.82 -4.52 -22.77
CA GLY A 106 19.12 -4.00 -23.16
C GLY A 106 19.40 -2.55 -22.73
N LYS A 107 18.40 -1.79 -22.26
CA LYS A 107 18.62 -0.47 -21.66
C LYS A 107 19.33 -0.59 -20.31
N THR A 108 20.04 0.47 -19.94
CA THR A 108 20.71 0.58 -18.64
C THR A 108 19.84 1.35 -17.66
N LEU A 109 19.57 0.70 -16.53
CA LEU A 109 18.86 1.22 -15.37
C LEU A 109 19.88 1.69 -14.33
N THR A 110 19.73 2.90 -13.84
CA THR A 110 20.46 3.39 -12.67
C THR A 110 19.70 2.93 -11.43
N ILE A 111 20.32 2.10 -10.62
CA ILE A 111 19.82 1.66 -9.32
C ILE A 111 20.22 2.73 -8.28
N PRO A 112 19.28 3.56 -7.81
CA PRO A 112 19.60 4.73 -7.01
C PRO A 112 20.00 4.37 -5.57
N SER A 113 20.78 5.26 -4.99
CA SER A 113 21.12 5.20 -3.57
C SER A 113 19.94 5.64 -2.69
N ILE A 114 19.97 5.28 -1.41
CA ILE A 114 18.95 5.73 -0.44
C ILE A 114 18.92 7.26 -0.38
N ASN A 115 20.08 7.92 -0.44
CA ASN A 115 20.16 9.38 -0.45
C ASN A 115 19.51 9.98 -1.69
N GLN A 116 19.69 9.37 -2.86
CA GLN A 116 19.03 9.83 -4.10
C GLN A 116 17.51 9.69 -4.01
N ILE A 117 17.02 8.56 -3.48
CA ILE A 117 15.59 8.34 -3.25
C ILE A 117 15.04 9.36 -2.24
N MET A 118 15.72 9.55 -1.11
CA MET A 118 15.35 10.53 -0.08
C MET A 118 15.27 11.94 -0.67
N ASN A 119 16.27 12.33 -1.45
CA ASN A 119 16.29 13.64 -2.11
C ASN A 119 15.17 13.78 -3.14
N LEU A 120 14.84 12.73 -3.89
CA LEU A 120 13.72 12.73 -4.83
C LEU A 120 12.38 12.94 -4.11
N VAL A 121 12.18 12.24 -2.98
CA VAL A 121 10.96 12.35 -2.17
C VAL A 121 10.86 13.74 -1.53
N LYS A 122 11.96 14.26 -0.98
CA LYS A 122 12.02 15.60 -0.37
C LYS A 122 11.85 16.74 -1.37
N ASN A 123 12.47 16.61 -2.55
CA ASN A 123 12.52 17.67 -3.58
C ASN A 123 11.38 17.58 -4.58
N LYS A 124 10.39 16.68 -4.39
CA LYS A 124 9.15 16.77 -5.13
C LYS A 124 8.48 18.08 -4.72
N LYS A 125 8.77 19.15 -5.49
CA LYS A 125 8.06 20.42 -5.43
C LYS A 125 6.60 20.05 -5.25
N ASN A 126 5.95 20.56 -4.20
CA ASN A 126 4.52 20.44 -4.03
C ASN A 126 3.92 20.68 -5.41
N TYR A 127 3.41 19.62 -6.04
CA TYR A 127 2.56 19.81 -7.21
C TYR A 127 1.38 20.54 -6.61
N SER A 128 1.45 21.87 -6.63
CA SER A 128 0.28 22.71 -6.62
C SER A 128 -0.51 22.19 -7.81
N SER A 129 -1.43 21.27 -7.53
CA SER A 129 -2.61 21.15 -8.33
C SER A 129 -3.23 22.53 -8.24
N THR A 130 -2.91 23.41 -9.18
CA THR A 130 -3.77 24.53 -9.53
C THR A 130 -5.01 23.91 -10.17
N GLN A 131 -5.74 23.14 -9.37
CA GLN A 131 -7.09 22.73 -9.65
C GLN A 131 -7.87 24.00 -9.35
N SER A 132 -8.21 24.75 -10.39
CA SER A 132 -9.27 25.75 -10.30
C SER A 132 -10.44 25.07 -9.58
N SER A 133 -10.79 25.56 -8.39
CA SER A 133 -11.82 24.94 -7.56
C SER A 133 -13.19 25.22 -8.19
N ARG A 134 -13.53 24.53 -9.27
CA ARG A 134 -14.93 24.26 -9.55
C ARG A 134 -15.37 23.29 -8.46
N ARG A 135 -16.13 23.81 -7.50
CA ARG A 135 -16.77 23.01 -6.44
C ARG A 135 -17.78 22.10 -7.14
N GLU A 136 -17.34 20.91 -7.53
CA GLU A 136 -18.22 19.85 -7.96
C GLU A 136 -18.97 19.38 -6.70
N HIS A 137 -20.24 19.78 -6.58
CA HIS A 137 -21.09 19.37 -5.47
C HIS A 137 -21.51 17.90 -5.68
N ILE A 138 -21.22 17.05 -4.70
CA ILE A 138 -21.69 15.67 -4.68
C ILE A 138 -23.10 15.67 -4.07
N TYR A 139 -24.11 15.30 -4.86
CA TYR A 139 -25.48 15.13 -4.40
C TYR A 139 -25.74 13.68 -4.02
N PHE A 140 -26.15 13.44 -2.77
CA PHE A 140 -26.68 12.14 -2.33
C PHE A 140 -28.20 12.24 -2.28
N PHE A 141 -28.89 11.47 -3.12
CA PHE A 141 -30.31 11.23 -2.98
C PHE A 141 -30.49 9.87 -2.31
N SER A 142 -31.02 9.88 -1.09
CA SER A 142 -31.58 8.68 -0.46
C SER A 142 -33.09 8.64 -0.75
N PRO A 143 -33.68 7.46 -1.04
CA PRO A 143 -35.12 7.28 -1.14
C PRO A 143 -35.84 7.52 0.19
#